data_AF-A0A1L9WWV7-F1
#
_entry.id   AF-A0A1L9WWV7-F1
#
_cell.length_a   1.000
_cell.length_b   1.000
_cell.length_c   1.000
_cell.angle_alpha   90.00
_cell.angle_beta   90.00
_cell.angle_gamma   90.00
#
_symmetry.space_group_name_H-M   'P 1'
#
loop_
_entity.id
_entity.type
_entity.pdbx_description
1 polymer ?
#
loop_
_entity_poly.entity_id
_entity_poly.type
_entity_poly.pdbx_seq_one_letter_code
_entity_poly.pdbx_strand_id
1 'polypeptide(L)'
;MPTILPPWPNLIFGIIEPISLIAGALSPLINLHAFITDQIPHPHPQSFPLPIPPQAISLAYQLGNLYGLLALVGVGILRTTTEPPVIRQYLLALLAADVGHIAATGWGMGWERFCDVRGWNALTWGNVAVTAFLGVNRVLFLGGWLGECQKQQQQQQPPVGKTGIKEKKNRGGKVA
;
A
#
# COMPACT_ATOMS: atom_id res chain seq x y z
N MET A 1 -2.00 8.65 -15.67
CA MET A 1 -2.78 7.45 -16.02
C MET A 1 -3.92 7.32 -15.02
N PRO A 2 -5.16 7.09 -15.44
CA PRO A 2 -6.26 6.84 -14.50
C PRO A 2 -5.95 5.58 -13.69
N THR A 3 -6.09 5.67 -12.37
CA THR A 3 -5.96 4.53 -11.46
C THR A 3 -7.12 3.56 -11.69
N ILE A 4 -6.85 2.26 -11.59
CA ILE A 4 -7.89 1.23 -11.70
C ILE A 4 -8.73 1.13 -10.41
N LEU A 5 -8.23 1.68 -9.30
CA LEU A 5 -8.92 1.73 -8.03
C LEU A 5 -10.05 2.79 -8.03
N PRO A 6 -11.18 2.54 -7.34
CA PRO A 6 -12.15 3.59 -7.07
C PRO A 6 -11.53 4.77 -6.30
N PRO A 7 -12.15 5.97 -6.33
CA PRO A 7 -11.55 7.19 -5.80
C PRO A 7 -11.09 7.09 -4.34
N TRP A 8 -11.91 6.50 -3.47
CA TRP A 8 -11.60 6.37 -2.04
C TRP A 8 -10.46 5.36 -1.76
N PRO A 9 -10.52 4.09 -2.23
CA PRO A 9 -9.37 3.18 -2.18
C PRO A 9 -8.09 3.75 -2.79
N ASN A 10 -8.18 4.51 -3.88
CA ASN A 10 -7.01 5.14 -4.48
C ASN A 10 -6.41 6.25 -3.60
N LEU A 11 -7.25 7.03 -2.91
CA LEU A 11 -6.79 8.03 -1.96
C LEU A 11 -6.03 7.38 -0.80
N ILE A 12 -6.60 6.32 -0.22
CA ILE A 12 -5.98 5.63 0.92
C ILE A 12 -4.72 4.87 0.49
N PHE A 13 -4.85 3.87 -0.38
CA PHE A 13 -3.76 2.95 -0.70
C PHE A 13 -2.75 3.54 -1.69
N GLY A 14 -3.20 4.43 -2.58
CA GLY A 14 -2.37 5.01 -3.62
C GLY A 14 -1.64 6.28 -3.20
N ILE A 15 -2.06 6.95 -2.12
CA ILE A 15 -1.51 8.25 -1.69
C ILE A 15 -1.16 8.25 -0.21
N ILE A 16 -2.16 8.07 0.68
CA ILE A 16 -1.95 8.18 2.13
C ILE A 16 -0.99 7.11 2.64
N GLU A 17 -1.19 5.86 2.25
CA GLU A 17 -0.36 4.74 2.66
C GLU A 17 1.12 4.90 2.24
N PRO A 18 1.47 5.14 0.96
CA PRO A 18 2.85 5.39 0.56
C PRO A 18 3.52 6.55 1.33
N ILE A 19 2.79 7.64 1.58
CA ILE A 19 3.31 8.77 2.36
C ILE A 19 3.62 8.33 3.80
N SER A 20 2.70 7.59 4.43
CA SER A 20 2.89 7.08 5.80
C SER A 20 4.08 6.12 5.89
N LEU A 21 4.26 5.25 4.90
CA LEU A 21 5.38 4.30 4.83
C LEU A 21 6.71 5.02 4.60
N ILE A 22 6.75 6.05 3.76
CA ILE A 22 7.94 6.90 3.57
C ILE A 22 8.28 7.62 4.88
N ALA A 23 7.30 8.17 5.60
CA ALA A 23 7.53 8.79 6.90
C ALA A 23 8.11 7.77 7.91
N GLY A 24 7.56 6.56 7.95
CA GLY A 24 8.11 5.46 8.75
C GLY A 24 9.55 5.09 8.36
N ALA A 25 9.85 5.06 7.06
CA ALA A 25 11.18 4.73 6.55
C ALA A 25 12.25 5.78 6.94
N LEU A 26 11.87 7.05 6.95
CA LEU A 26 12.75 8.16 7.30
C LEU A 26 12.91 8.34 8.81
N SER A 27 11.95 7.89 9.62
CA SER A 27 11.95 8.08 11.08
C SER A 27 13.25 7.62 11.78
N PRO A 28 13.78 6.40 11.56
CA PRO A 28 15.05 5.99 12.17
C PRO A 28 16.28 6.73 11.62
N LEU A 29 16.20 7.32 10.43
CA LEU A 29 17.27 8.15 9.85
C LEU A 29 17.32 9.55 10.48
N ILE A 30 16.16 10.09 10.85
CA ILE A 30 16.03 11.42 11.44
C ILE A 30 16.34 11.39 12.94
N ASN A 31 15.75 10.44 13.67
CA ASN A 31 15.96 10.31 15.11
C ASN A 31 15.90 8.85 15.53
N LEU A 32 17.03 8.17 15.40
CA LEU A 32 17.19 6.76 15.77
C LEU A 32 16.85 6.50 17.24
N HIS A 33 17.27 7.39 18.15
CA HIS A 33 17.03 7.21 19.57
C HIS A 33 15.53 7.21 19.87
N ALA A 34 14.80 8.26 19.45
CA ALA A 34 13.37 8.34 19.65
C ALA A 34 12.64 7.20 18.94
N PHE A 35 13.05 6.84 17.71
CA PHE A 35 12.43 5.73 16.99
C PHE A 35 12.55 4.39 17.74
N ILE A 36 13.63 4.16 18.47
CA ILE A 36 13.82 2.95 19.30
C ILE A 36 13.06 3.06 20.62
N THR A 37 13.20 4.18 21.34
CA THR A 37 12.59 4.32 22.67
C THR A 37 11.08 4.41 22.62
N ASP A 38 10.53 5.03 21.57
CA ASP A 38 9.09 5.28 21.44
C ASP A 38 8.33 4.07 20.89
N GLN A 39 8.99 2.95 20.55
CA GLN A 39 8.31 1.70 20.18
C GLN A 39 7.41 1.18 21.30
N ILE A 40 7.70 1.56 22.54
CA ILE A 40 6.88 1.24 23.71
C ILE A 40 6.51 2.57 24.39
N PRO A 41 5.21 2.85 24.62
CA PRO A 41 4.81 4.04 25.36
C PRO A 41 5.20 3.93 26.83
N HIS A 42 5.65 5.05 27.42
CA HIS A 42 6.02 5.15 28.83
C HIS A 42 7.02 4.05 29.28
N PRO A 43 8.18 3.89 28.60
CA PRO A 43 9.16 2.91 29.02
C PRO A 43 9.64 3.26 30.43
N HIS A 44 9.73 2.25 31.31
CA HIS A 44 10.19 2.47 32.68
C HIS A 44 11.60 3.08 32.64
N PRO A 45 11.93 4.13 33.41
CA PRO A 45 13.24 4.80 33.32
C PRO A 45 14.46 3.89 33.59
N GLN A 46 14.26 2.67 34.11
CA GLN A 46 15.30 1.66 34.33
C GLN A 46 15.37 0.59 33.22
N SER A 47 14.47 0.64 32.23
CA SER A 47 14.33 -0.40 31.18
C SER A 47 15.13 -0.14 29.90
N PHE A 48 15.78 1.02 29.78
CA PHE A 48 16.70 1.33 28.68
C PHE A 48 18.12 1.49 29.21
N PRO A 49 18.95 0.44 29.19
CA PRO A 49 20.37 0.59 29.45
C PRO A 49 20.97 1.45 28.34
N LEU A 50 21.52 2.61 28.72
CA LEU A 50 22.41 3.36 27.83
C LEU A 50 23.80 2.73 27.92
N PRO A 51 24.50 2.51 26.78
CA PRO A 51 24.11 2.85 25.41
C PRO A 51 23.11 1.85 24.77
N ILE A 52 22.32 2.32 23.79
CA ILE A 52 21.37 1.49 23.03
C ILE A 52 22.11 0.27 22.44
N PRO A 53 21.59 -0.96 22.63
CA PRO A 53 22.24 -2.16 22.12
C PRO A 53 22.31 -2.15 20.58
N PRO A 54 23.44 -2.58 19.97
CA PRO A 54 23.59 -2.61 18.51
C PRO A 54 22.50 -3.39 17.76
N GLN A 55 21.90 -4.39 18.41
CA GLN A 55 20.79 -5.18 17.88
C GLN A 55 19.55 -4.32 17.65
N ALA A 56 19.22 -3.41 18.59
CA ALA A 56 18.09 -2.50 18.45
C ALA A 56 18.32 -1.49 17.31
N ILE A 57 19.56 -1.02 17.16
CA ILE A 57 19.96 -0.14 16.04
C ILE A 57 19.77 -0.86 14.70
N SER A 58 20.26 -2.11 14.61
CA SER A 58 20.13 -2.91 13.39
C SER A 58 18.66 -3.15 13.03
N LEU A 59 17.83 -3.54 14.01
CA LEU A 59 16.39 -3.76 13.80
C LEU A 59 15.66 -2.48 13.39
N ALA A 60 16.02 -1.32 13.97
CA ALA A 60 15.41 -0.04 13.62
C ALA A 60 15.65 0.34 12.15
N TYR A 61 16.89 0.20 11.66
CA TYR A 61 17.20 0.48 10.26
C TYR A 61 16.59 -0.55 9.31
N GLN A 62 16.57 -1.83 9.69
CA GLN A 62 15.91 -2.87 8.89
C GLN A 62 14.41 -2.60 8.76
N LEU A 63 13.75 -2.19 9.85
CA LEU A 63 12.33 -1.85 9.85
C LEU A 63 12.05 -0.62 8.99
N GLY A 64 12.86 0.44 9.12
CA GLY A 64 12.76 1.61 8.24
C GLY A 64 12.94 1.26 6.77
N ASN A 65 13.92 0.42 6.44
CA ASN A 65 14.14 -0.05 5.08
C ASN A 65 12.95 -0.88 4.55
N LEU A 66 12.34 -1.72 5.38
CA LEU A 66 11.15 -2.49 5.01
C LEU A 66 9.95 -1.58 4.70
N TYR A 67 9.75 -0.51 5.47
CA TYR A 67 8.71 0.48 5.16
C TYR A 67 8.97 1.17 3.81
N GLY A 68 10.22 1.53 3.52
CA GLY A 68 10.61 2.11 2.24
C GLY A 68 10.35 1.15 1.08
N LEU A 69 10.74 -0.12 1.23
CA LEU A 69 10.45 -1.17 0.26
C LEU A 69 8.94 -1.32 0.02
N LEU A 70 8.14 -1.33 1.09
CA LEU A 70 6.69 -1.48 0.99
C LEU A 70 6.05 -0.30 0.25
N ALA A 71 6.52 0.92 0.48
CA ALA A 71 6.07 2.11 -0.24
C ALA A 71 6.37 1.99 -1.75
N LEU A 72 7.59 1.57 -2.10
CA LEU A 72 8.00 1.40 -3.50
C LEU A 72 7.21 0.30 -4.20
N VAL A 73 7.02 -0.85 -3.53
CA VAL A 73 6.22 -1.96 -4.06
C VAL A 73 4.76 -1.54 -4.24
N GLY A 74 4.18 -0.83 -3.27
CA GLY A 74 2.79 -0.36 -3.35
C GLY A 74 2.56 0.64 -4.46
N VAL A 75 3.42 1.64 -4.59
CA VAL A 75 3.38 2.57 -5.72
C VAL A 75 3.61 1.83 -7.03
N GLY A 76 4.60 0.94 -7.08
CA GLY A 76 4.90 0.12 -8.26
C GLY A 76 3.67 -0.65 -8.74
N ILE A 77 3.07 -1.46 -7.87
CA ILE A 77 1.90 -2.29 -8.20
C ILE A 77 0.70 -1.40 -8.57
N LEU A 78 0.30 -0.47 -7.70
CA LEU A 78 -0.92 0.32 -7.88
C LEU A 78 -0.86 1.30 -9.05
N ARG A 79 0.33 1.66 -9.54
CA ARG A 79 0.50 2.56 -10.70
C ARG A 79 0.76 1.83 -12.02
N THR A 80 1.19 0.58 -11.99
CA THR A 80 1.56 -0.15 -13.22
C THR A 80 0.59 -1.26 -13.59
N THR A 81 -0.10 -1.87 -12.61
CA THR A 81 -0.98 -3.00 -12.91
C THR A 81 -2.31 -2.54 -13.51
N THR A 82 -2.78 -3.31 -14.49
CA THR A 82 -4.11 -3.18 -15.11
C THR A 82 -5.03 -4.33 -14.69
N GLU A 83 -4.54 -5.24 -13.84
CA GLU A 83 -5.22 -6.50 -13.51
C GLU A 83 -5.83 -6.43 -12.10
N PRO A 84 -7.16 -6.39 -11.96
CA PRO A 84 -7.83 -6.43 -10.67
C PRO A 84 -7.39 -7.56 -9.73
N PRO A 85 -7.12 -8.80 -10.21
CA PRO A 85 -6.65 -9.88 -9.34
C PRO A 85 -5.33 -9.57 -8.64
N VAL A 86 -4.40 -8.88 -9.31
CA VAL A 86 -3.10 -8.51 -8.74
C VAL A 86 -3.27 -7.57 -7.56
N ILE A 87 -4.13 -6.56 -7.69
CA ILE A 87 -4.44 -5.62 -6.61
C ILE A 87 -5.11 -6.33 -5.44
N ARG A 88 -6.07 -7.21 -5.72
CA ARG A 88 -6.76 -7.95 -4.66
C ARG A 88 -5.78 -8.83 -3.86
N GLN A 89 -4.88 -9.54 -4.53
CA GLN A 89 -3.86 -10.36 -3.86
C GLN A 89 -2.84 -9.51 -3.10
N TYR A 90 -2.43 -8.39 -3.67
CA TYR A 90 -1.55 -7.42 -3.00
C TYR A 90 -2.17 -6.88 -1.70
N LEU A 91 -3.44 -6.43 -1.76
CA LEU A 91 -4.15 -5.92 -0.58
C LEU A 91 -4.44 -7.03 0.45
N LEU A 92 -4.63 -8.28 0.02
CA LEU A 92 -4.76 -9.42 0.93
C LEU A 92 -3.44 -9.69 1.68
N ALA A 93 -2.30 -9.64 0.99
CA ALA A 93 -0.99 -9.78 1.61
C ALA A 93 -0.71 -8.64 2.61
N LEU A 94 -1.07 -7.41 2.26
CA LEU A 94 -0.99 -6.27 3.18
C LEU A 94 -1.90 -6.43 4.39
N LEU A 95 -3.12 -6.95 4.22
CA LEU A 95 -4.02 -7.21 5.35
C LEU A 95 -3.41 -8.21 6.34
N ALA A 96 -2.73 -9.26 5.84
CA ALA A 96 -1.99 -10.18 6.69
C ALA A 96 -0.85 -9.46 7.43
N ALA A 97 -0.14 -8.56 6.74
CA ALA A 97 0.90 -7.74 7.35
C ALA A 97 0.35 -6.79 8.42
N ASP A 98 -0.83 -6.18 8.23
CA ASP A 98 -1.46 -5.30 9.22
C ASP A 98 -1.75 -6.04 10.53
N VAL A 99 -2.33 -7.23 10.43
CA VAL A 99 -2.64 -8.08 11.59
C VAL A 99 -1.35 -8.48 12.31
N GLY A 100 -0.35 -8.93 11.55
CA GLY A 100 0.96 -9.28 12.10
C GLY A 100 1.64 -8.11 12.80
N HIS A 101 1.56 -6.91 12.22
CA HIS A 101 2.18 -5.69 12.74
C HIS A 101 1.54 -5.23 14.05
N ILE A 102 0.20 -5.23 14.11
CA ILE A 102 -0.55 -4.90 15.32
C ILE A 102 -0.27 -5.95 16.42
N ALA A 103 -0.28 -7.24 16.08
CA ALA A 103 0.02 -8.31 17.03
C ALA A 103 1.44 -8.22 17.59
N ALA A 104 2.44 -8.00 16.74
CA ALA A 104 3.83 -7.83 17.15
C ALA A 104 4.01 -6.61 18.05
N THR A 105 3.34 -5.50 17.71
CA THR A 105 3.36 -4.27 18.50
C THR A 105 2.73 -4.49 19.88
N GLY A 106 1.56 -5.13 19.93
CA GLY A 106 0.86 -5.47 21.18
C GLY A 106 1.65 -6.43 22.07
N TRP A 107 2.29 -7.45 21.49
CA TRP A 107 3.17 -8.35 22.24
C TRP A 107 4.40 -7.64 22.78
N GLY A 108 5.01 -6.74 22.00
CA GLY A 108 6.19 -6.00 22.42
C GLY A 108 5.93 -5.06 23.61
N MET A 109 4.81 -4.33 23.62
CA MET A 109 4.49 -3.38 24.70
C MET A 109 3.77 -4.00 25.91
N GLY A 110 3.14 -5.16 25.72
CA GLY A 110 2.30 -5.83 26.72
C GLY A 110 0.85 -5.36 26.71
N TRP A 111 -0.06 -6.23 27.18
CA TRP A 111 -1.51 -6.04 27.09
C TRP A 111 -2.02 -4.78 27.80
N GLU A 112 -1.45 -4.46 28.96
CA GLU A 112 -1.84 -3.28 29.75
C GLU A 112 -1.64 -1.97 28.97
N ARG A 113 -0.45 -1.77 28.41
CA ARG A 113 -0.13 -0.59 27.57
C ARG A 113 -0.89 -0.61 26.25
N PHE A 114 -1.10 -1.78 25.69
CA PHE A 114 -1.87 -1.93 24.46
C PHE A 114 -3.32 -1.50 24.65
N CYS A 115 -3.95 -1.80 25.79
CA CYS A 115 -5.32 -1.38 26.06
C CYS A 115 -5.44 0.07 26.55
N ASP A 116 -4.36 0.67 27.06
CA ASP A 116 -4.34 2.08 27.46
C ASP A 116 -4.18 3.03 26.26
N VAL A 117 -5.23 3.15 25.46
CA VAL A 117 -5.27 4.00 24.26
C VAL A 117 -4.95 5.47 24.57
N ARG A 118 -5.26 5.94 25.79
CA ARG A 118 -4.99 7.33 26.21
C ARG A 118 -3.50 7.56 26.47
N GLY A 119 -2.77 6.52 26.86
CA GLY A 119 -1.34 6.52 27.07
C GLY A 119 -0.51 6.27 25.80
N TRP A 120 -1.12 6.16 24.63
CA TRP A 120 -0.36 5.92 23.40
C TRP A 120 0.43 7.17 22.97
N ASN A 121 1.72 6.97 22.71
CA ASN A 121 2.56 7.97 22.06
C ASN A 121 2.32 8.00 20.53
N ALA A 122 2.89 8.98 19.84
CA ALA A 122 2.68 9.15 18.39
C ALA A 122 3.06 7.91 17.58
N LEU A 123 4.14 7.21 17.95
CA LEU A 123 4.60 6.02 17.24
C LEU A 123 3.66 4.83 17.44
N THR A 124 3.08 4.70 18.64
CA THR A 124 2.06 3.68 18.95
C THR A 124 0.75 3.96 18.18
N TRP A 125 0.34 5.23 18.10
CA TRP A 125 -0.80 5.64 17.25
C TRP A 125 -0.56 5.27 15.79
N GLY A 126 0.65 5.50 15.26
CA GLY A 126 1.03 5.05 13.92
C GLY A 126 0.98 3.53 13.78
N ASN A 127 1.67 2.81 14.65
CA ASN A 127 1.80 1.35 14.57
C ASN A 127 0.46 0.61 14.76
N VAL A 128 -0.43 1.11 15.61
CA VAL A 128 -1.69 0.43 15.92
C VAL A 128 -2.86 1.07 15.20
N ALA A 129 -3.15 2.34 15.44
CA ALA A 129 -4.39 2.96 14.95
C ALA A 129 -4.37 3.19 13.42
N VAL A 130 -3.27 3.71 12.88
CA VAL A 130 -3.15 3.92 11.42
C VAL A 130 -3.16 2.57 10.69
N THR A 131 -2.40 1.59 11.18
CA THR A 131 -2.41 0.23 10.64
C THR A 131 -3.80 -0.41 10.69
N ALA A 132 -4.52 -0.28 11.81
CA ALA A 132 -5.88 -0.79 11.94
C ALA A 132 -6.84 -0.08 10.97
N PHE A 133 -6.71 1.24 10.81
CA PHE A 133 -7.49 2.00 9.84
C PHE A 133 -7.26 1.51 8.41
N LEU A 134 -6.00 1.28 8.02
CA LEU A 134 -5.68 0.73 6.69
C LEU A 134 -6.24 -0.68 6.54
N GLY A 135 -6.05 -1.56 7.54
CA GLY A 135 -6.56 -2.93 7.54
C GLY A 135 -8.08 -3.01 7.42
N VAL A 136 -8.82 -2.16 8.15
CA VAL A 136 -10.28 -2.05 8.00
C VAL A 136 -10.63 -1.67 6.56
N ASN A 137 -10.03 -0.61 6.00
CA ASN A 137 -10.30 -0.21 4.62
C ASN A 137 -9.98 -1.33 3.61
N ARG A 138 -8.94 -2.14 3.86
CA ARG A 138 -8.63 -3.32 3.03
C ARG A 138 -9.74 -4.36 3.12
N VAL A 139 -10.25 -4.67 4.31
CA VAL A 139 -11.40 -5.58 4.49
C VAL A 139 -12.63 -5.04 3.76
N LEU A 140 -12.96 -3.75 3.94
CA LEU A 140 -14.11 -3.14 3.26
C LEU A 140 -13.98 -3.19 1.73
N PHE A 141 -12.78 -2.94 1.19
CA PHE A 141 -12.53 -3.00 -0.26
C PHE A 141 -12.55 -4.44 -0.79
N LEU A 142 -11.88 -5.38 -0.12
CA LEU A 142 -11.84 -6.79 -0.54
C LEU A 142 -13.23 -7.43 -0.49
N GLY A 143 -14.06 -7.02 0.46
CA GLY A 143 -15.48 -7.37 0.58
C GLY A 143 -16.42 -6.64 -0.39
N GLY A 144 -15.91 -5.70 -1.20
CA GLY A 144 -16.66 -5.01 -2.25
C GLY A 144 -17.46 -3.78 -1.79
N TRP A 145 -17.40 -3.39 -0.53
CA TRP A 145 -18.14 -2.22 -0.01
C TRP A 145 -17.59 -0.87 -0.45
N LEU A 146 -16.30 -0.81 -0.82
CA LEU A 146 -15.65 0.41 -1.35
C LEU A 146 -15.58 0.45 -2.88
N GLY A 147 -16.38 -0.39 -3.55
CA GLY A 147 -16.40 -0.54 -4.99
C GLY A 147 -15.39 -1.57 -5.52
N GLU A 148 -15.40 -1.77 -6.84
CA GLU A 148 -14.54 -2.73 -7.54
C GLU A 148 -13.53 -2.02 -8.43
N CYS A 149 -12.43 -2.71 -8.77
CA CYS A 149 -11.48 -2.18 -9.74
C CYS A 149 -12.18 -1.93 -11.09
N GLN A 150 -12.02 -0.73 -11.63
CA GLN A 150 -12.59 -0.36 -12.92
C GLN A 150 -11.95 -1.22 -14.00
N LYS A 151 -12.75 -1.90 -14.83
CA LYS A 151 -12.19 -2.50 -16.05
C LYS A 151 -11.66 -1.35 -16.89
N GLN A 152 -10.36 -1.34 -17.20
CA GLN A 152 -9.88 -0.46 -18.26
C GLN A 152 -10.68 -0.83 -19.51
N GLN A 153 -11.58 0.06 -19.94
CA GLN A 153 -12.12 -0.02 -21.28
C GLN A 153 -10.91 0.15 -22.18
N GLN A 154 -10.36 -0.97 -22.70
CA GLN A 154 -9.55 -0.92 -23.90
C GLN A 154 -10.35 -0.07 -24.87
N GLN A 155 -9.82 1.09 -25.25
CA GLN A 155 -10.33 1.85 -26.37
C GLN A 155 -10.50 0.84 -27.51
N GLN A 156 -11.75 0.49 -27.81
CA GLN A 156 -12.08 -0.22 -29.01
C GLN A 156 -11.60 0.68 -30.14
N GLN A 157 -10.42 0.36 -30.70
CA GLN A 157 -10.10 0.81 -32.04
C GLN A 157 -11.28 0.35 -32.91
N PRO A 158 -11.93 1.26 -33.66
CA PRO A 158 -12.98 0.83 -34.58
C PRO A 158 -12.36 -0.25 -35.50
N PRO A 159 -13.12 -1.32 -35.83
CA PRO A 159 -12.60 -2.32 -36.74
C PRO A 159 -12.15 -1.59 -38.01
N VAL A 160 -10.89 -1.82 -38.41
CA VAL A 160 -10.38 -1.36 -39.71
C VAL A 160 -11.19 -2.10 -40.77
N GLY A 161 -12.31 -1.47 -41.14
CA GLY A 161 -13.22 -1.92 -42.18
C GLY A 161 -12.50 -1.87 -43.51
N LYS A 162 -12.27 -3.06 -44.05
CA LYS A 162 -11.69 -3.33 -45.36
C LYS A 162 -12.19 -2.32 -46.40
N THR A 163 -11.28 -1.48 -46.90
CA THR A 163 -11.53 -0.62 -48.05
C THR A 163 -11.90 -1.51 -49.23
N GLY A 164 -13.17 -1.50 -49.62
CA GLY A 164 -13.67 -2.25 -50.76
C GLY A 164 -12.96 -1.78 -52.03
N ILE A 165 -12.03 -2.59 -52.53
CA ILE A 165 -11.53 -2.49 -53.89
C ILE A 165 -12.73 -2.84 -54.79
N LYS A 166 -13.39 -1.81 -55.34
CA LYS A 166 -14.34 -2.00 -56.44
C LYS A 166 -13.55 -2.38 -57.67
N GLU A 167 -13.49 -3.68 -57.93
CA GLU A 167 -13.02 -4.29 -59.16
C GLU A 167 -13.84 -3.72 -60.33
N LYS A 168 -13.19 -2.92 -61.20
CA LYS A 168 -13.81 -2.40 -62.42
C LYS A 168 -14.06 -3.56 -63.37
N LYS A 169 -15.31 -4.00 -63.45
CA LYS A 169 -15.80 -4.96 -64.44
C LYS A 169 -15.55 -4.43 -65.85
N ASN A 170 -14.64 -5.11 -66.53
CA ASN A 170 -14.26 -4.97 -67.93
C ASN A 170 -15.52 -5.11 -68.82
N ARG A 171 -15.88 -4.06 -69.57
CA ARG A 171 -16.87 -4.14 -70.67
C ARG A 171 -16.10 -4.03 -71.97
N GLY A 172 -15.76 -5.18 -72.53
CA GLY A 172 -15.33 -5.29 -73.91
C GLY A 172 -16.50 -5.07 -74.88
N GLY A 173 -16.18 -4.52 -76.04
CA GLY A 173 -16.78 -4.94 -77.31
C GLY A 173 -17.72 -3.96 -78.00
N LYS A 174 -17.16 -3.24 -78.99
CA LYS A 174 -17.59 -3.04 -80.41
C LYS A 174 -17.01 -1.70 -80.87
N VAL A 175 -15.86 -1.65 -81.56
CA VAL A 175 -15.55 -2.06 -82.95
C VAL A 175 -16.56 -1.49 -83.95
N ALA A 176 -16.05 -0.51 -84.71
CA ALA A 176 -16.39 0.00 -86.05
C ALA A 176 -17.86 0.03 -86.48
#